data_AF-A0A937QUF5-F1
#
_entry.id   AF-A0A937QUF5-F1
#
_cell.length_a   1.000
_cell.length_b   1.000
_cell.length_c   1.000
_cell.angle_alpha   90.00
_cell.angle_beta   90.00
_cell.angle_gamma   90.00
#
_symmetry.space_group_name_H-M   'P 1'
#
loop_
_entity.id
_entity.type
_entity.pdbx_description
1 polymer ?
#
loop_
_entity_poly.entity_id
_entity_poly.type
_entity_poly.pdbx_seq_one_letter_code
_entity_poly.pdbx_strand_id
1 'polypeptide(L)' 'MKKTMLRDCKACGKEISRYSPFCRNCGHPQGSVLSICVLVLFLLLLIAYYIAFCIYGITLVT' A
#
# COMPACT_ATOMS: atom_id res chain seq x y z
N MET A 1 -3.24 -19.83 -17.81
CA MET A 1 -2.25 -19.81 -16.70
C MET A 1 -2.96 -20.19 -15.40
N LYS A 2 -2.62 -21.33 -14.78
CA LYS A 2 -3.15 -21.70 -13.45
C LYS A 2 -2.54 -20.76 -12.40
N LYS A 3 -3.24 -19.68 -12.06
CA LYS A 3 -2.86 -18.81 -10.93
C LYS A 3 -3.04 -19.66 -9.68
N THR A 4 -1.93 -20.14 -9.10
CA THR A 4 -1.96 -20.78 -7.79
C THR A 4 -2.49 -19.75 -6.79
N MET A 5 -3.73 -19.97 -6.35
CA MET A 5 -4.44 -19.14 -5.38
C MET A 5 -3.83 -19.23 -3.98
N LEU A 6 -2.81 -20.07 -3.82
CA LEU A 6 -2.10 -20.37 -2.59
C LEU A 6 -0.68 -19.76 -2.66
N ARG A 7 -0.23 -19.22 -1.53
CA ARG A 7 1.15 -18.77 -1.27
C ARG A 7 1.55 -19.26 0.12
N ASP A 8 2.84 -19.44 0.35
CA ASP A 8 3.31 -19.79 1.69
C ASP A 8 3.34 -18.56 2.60
N CYS A 9 2.99 -18.75 3.86
CA CYS A 9 3.15 -17.73 4.88
C CYS A 9 4.64 -17.46 5.12
N LYS A 10 5.07 -16.20 5.09
CA LYS A 10 6.49 -15.84 5.29
C LYS A 10 6.99 -16.11 6.71
N ALA A 11 6.09 -16.25 7.67
CA ALA A 11 6.42 -16.49 9.08
C ALA A 11 6.38 -17.98 9.47
N CYS A 12 5.38 -18.73 9.00
CA CYS A 12 5.16 -20.11 9.44
C CYS A 12 5.27 -21.17 8.34
N GLY A 13 5.46 -20.77 7.07
CA GLY A 13 5.60 -21.68 5.93
C GLY A 13 4.32 -22.42 5.52
N LYS A 14 3.19 -22.17 6.18
CA LYS A 14 1.90 -22.83 5.85
C LYS A 14 1.28 -22.21 4.61
N GLU A 15 0.65 -23.04 3.78
CA GLU A 15 -0.10 -22.60 2.61
C GLU A 15 -1.28 -21.74 3.02
N ILE A 16 -1.35 -20.51 2.49
CA ILE A 16 -2.44 -19.57 2.72
C ILE A 16 -2.96 -19.02 1.40
N SER A 17 -4.20 -18.53 1.40
CA SER A 17 -4.73 -17.84 0.22
C SER A 17 -3.91 -16.58 -0.08
N ARG A 18 -3.63 -16.35 -1.36
CA ARG A 18 -2.83 -15.21 -1.83
C ARG A 18 -3.49 -13.86 -1.48
N TYR A 19 -4.81 -13.85 -1.37
CA TYR A 19 -5.61 -12.66 -1.04
C TYR A 19 -5.89 -12.51 0.46
N SER A 20 -5.51 -13.50 1.29
CA SER A 20 -5.74 -13.39 2.72
C SER A 20 -4.77 -12.37 3.33
N PRO A 21 -5.28 -11.31 3.99
CA PRO A 21 -4.45 -10.27 4.60
C PRO A 21 -3.69 -10.77 5.84
N PHE A 22 -4.18 -11.83 6.49
CA PHE A 22 -3.58 -12.41 7.69
C PHE A 22 -3.46 -13.93 7.54
N CYS A 23 -2.39 -14.51 8.08
CA CYS A 23 -2.31 -15.96 8.18
C CYS A 23 -3.26 -16.47 9.27
N ARG A 24 -4.20 -17.37 8.94
CA ARG A 24 -5.11 -17.99 9.93
C ARG A 24 -4.39 -18.87 10.96
N ASN A 25 -3.17 -19.31 10.68
CA ASN A 25 -2.42 -20.20 11.57
C ASN A 25 -1.53 -19.46 12.58
N CYS A 26 -0.87 -18.37 12.18
CA CYS A 26 0.05 -17.62 13.04
C CYS A 26 -0.37 -16.17 13.30
N GLY A 27 -1.42 -15.68 12.65
CA GLY A 27 -1.86 -14.28 12.78
C GLY A 27 -0.98 -13.25 12.07
N HIS A 28 0.12 -13.67 11.44
CA HIS A 28 1.06 -12.73 10.82
C HIS A 28 0.40 -11.95 9.66
N PRO A 29 0.51 -10.61 9.63
CA PRO A 29 -0.01 -9.81 8.53
C PRO A 29 0.83 -10.05 7.28
N GLN A 30 0.16 -10.46 6.20
CA GLN A 30 0.78 -10.73 4.91
C GLN A 30 0.50 -9.62 3.89
N GLY A 31 0.16 -8.43 4.41
CA GLY A 31 -0.04 -7.20 3.65
C GLY A 31 1.24 -6.80 2.92
N SER A 32 1.07 -6.27 1.71
CA SER A 32 2.18 -5.82 0.89
C SER A 32 2.71 -4.49 1.43
N VAL A 33 3.86 -4.52 2.11
CA VAL A 33 4.60 -3.32 2.54
C VAL A 33 4.84 -2.38 1.35
N LEU A 34 5.05 -2.94 0.16
CA LEU A 34 5.22 -2.19 -1.09
C LEU A 34 4.00 -1.30 -1.39
N SER A 35 2.79 -1.83 -1.21
CA SER A 35 1.55 -1.09 -1.48
C SER A 35 1.36 0.06 -0.48
N ILE A 36 1.74 -0.14 0.78
CA ILE A 36 1.69 0.90 1.81
C ILE A 36 2.67 2.02 1.46
N CYS A 37 3.92 1.69 1.11
CA CYS A 37 4.91 2.68 0.71
C CYS A 37 4.48 3.48 -0.53
N VAL A 38 3.92 2.82 -1.55
CA VAL A 38 3.43 3.50 -2.76
C VAL A 38 2.26 4.44 -2.42
N LEU A 39 1.34 4.01 -1.56
CA LEU A 39 0.21 4.84 -1.14
C LEU A 39 0.69 6.09 -0.37
N VAL A 40 1.66 5.93 0.53
CA VAL A 40 2.26 7.04 1.29
C VAL A 40 2.96 8.02 0.35
N LEU A 41 3.75 7.52 -0.61
CA LEU A 41 4.46 8.36 -1.58
C LEU A 41 3.48 9.16 -2.46
N PHE A 42 2.42 8.51 -2.93
CA PHE A 42 1.38 9.15 -3.73
C PHE A 42 0.66 10.25 -2.94
N LEU A 43 0.33 9.99 -1.67
CA LEU A 43 -0.31 10.98 -0.79
C LEU A 43 0.59 12.21 -0.57
N LEU A 44 1.89 12.01 -0.34
CA LEU A 44 2.84 13.12 -0.19
C LEU A 44 2.95 13.98 -1.45
N LEU A 45 2.96 13.36 -2.63
CA LEU A 45 2.97 14.09 -3.91
C LEU A 45 1.71 14.94 -4.10
N LEU A 46 0.54 14.38 -3.76
CA LEU A 46 -0.72 15.13 -3.83
C LEU A 46 -0.74 16.32 -2.88
N ILE A 47 -0.25 16.14 -1.65
CA ILE A 47 -0.15 17.22 -0.67
C ILE A 47 0.79 18.32 -1.18
N ALA A 48 1.98 17.95 -1.69
CA ALA A 48 2.93 18.91 -2.24
C ALA A 48 2.34 19.68 -3.43
N TYR A 49 1.64 18.99 -4.34
CA TYR A 49 0.94 19.62 -5.46
C TYR A 49 -0.15 20.59 -5.00
N TYR A 50 -0.96 20.21 -4.01
CA TYR A 50 -2.00 21.06 -3.46
C TYR A 50 -1.42 22.31 -2.80
N ILE A 51 -0.36 22.18 -2.00
CA ILE A 51 0.31 23.31 -1.36
C ILE A 51 0.90 24.25 -2.42
N ALA A 52 1.56 23.72 -3.46
CA ALA A 52 2.07 24.52 -4.56
C ALA A 52 0.92 25.28 -5.25
N PHE A 53 -0.19 24.59 -5.56
CA PHE A 53 -1.37 25.21 -6.15
C PHE A 53 -1.95 26.33 -5.29
N CYS A 54 -2.06 26.13 -3.98
CA CYS A 54 -2.50 27.17 -3.05
C CYS A 54 -1.56 28.38 -3.06
N ILE A 55 -0.24 28.16 -3.02
CA ILE A 55 0.75 29.25 -3.06
C ILE A 55 0.60 30.04 -4.37
N TYR A 56 0.60 29.36 -5.52
CA TYR A 56 0.43 30.01 -6.81
C TYR A 56 -0.91 30.74 -6.93
N GLY A 57 -1.99 30.15 -6.44
CA GLY A 57 -3.31 30.77 -6.41
C GLY A 57 -3.34 32.04 -5.56
N ILE A 58 -2.70 32.02 -4.39
CA ILE A 58 -2.58 33.19 -3.51
C ILE A 58 -1.74 34.28 -4.19
N THR A 59 -0.60 33.93 -4.79
CA THR A 59 0.27 34.88 -5.52
C THR A 59 -0.38 35.48 -6.77
N LEU A 60 -1.33 34.81 -7.42
CA LEU A 60 -2.07 35.34 -8.58
C LEU A 60 -3.24 36.25 -8.19
N VAL A 61 -3.72 36.17 -6.95
CA VAL A 61 -4.87 36.94 -6.44
C VAL A 61 -4.46 38.21 -5.68
N THR A 62 -3.20 38.32 -5.26
CA THR A 62 -2.62 39.53 -4.62
C THR A 62 -1.94 40.43 -5.65
#